data_AF-A0A2V7D3W3-F1
#
_entry.id   AF-A0A2V7D3W3-F1
#
_cell.length_a   1.000
_cell.length_b   1.000
_cell.length_c   1.000
_cell.angle_alpha   90.00
_cell.angle_beta   90.00
_cell.angle_gamma   90.00
#
_symmetry.space_group_name_H-M   'P 1'
#
loop_
_entity.id
_entity.type
_entity.pdbx_description
1 polymer ?
#
loop_
_entity_poly.entity_id
_entity_poly.type
_entity_poly.pdbx_seq_one_letter_code
_entity_poly.pdbx_strand_id
1 'polypeptide(L)'
;MCHLDCRTPRALSGDERFALIYYCFDHAVASCATCGRAYREIELVTDYVSGRTHLCPDCRGDLTESIRAHLYACAMLPEEVRRRARVVRETAQRLVKQSHQLADRADVLMREVEVTVAKLRETWRRSESRDPDALRLLVRLKLADRRLPHENIPPTISGEPGDGSICGACDEVVPASELMMMVTTSAPRSSTADDARPIPMHADCFELWNLERHHFKSGR
;
A
#
# COMPACT_ATOMS: atom_id res chain seq x y z
N MET A 1 -3.90 -10.50 13.94
CA MET A 1 -3.14 -9.26 14.18
C MET A 1 -1.76 -9.66 14.68
N CYS A 2 -0.79 -9.68 13.78
CA CYS A 2 0.59 -10.07 14.07
C CYS A 2 1.35 -8.82 14.52
N HIS A 3 1.83 -8.78 15.76
CA HIS A 3 2.66 -7.68 16.24
C HIS A 3 4.05 -7.77 15.58
N LEU A 4 4.23 -6.97 14.53
CA LEU A 4 5.49 -6.81 13.78
C LEU A 4 6.55 -5.97 14.51
N ASP A 5 6.23 -5.41 15.69
CA ASP A 5 7.21 -4.72 16.53
C ASP A 5 7.63 -5.57 17.73
N CYS A 6 8.56 -6.48 17.50
CA CYS A 6 9.21 -7.30 18.53
C CYS A 6 10.20 -6.49 19.41
N ARG A 7 9.81 -5.30 19.88
CA ARG A 7 10.57 -4.53 20.89
C ARG A 7 10.14 -4.82 22.33
N THR A 8 9.14 -5.68 22.54
CA THR A 8 8.84 -6.20 23.87
C THR A 8 10.07 -6.98 24.35
N PRO A 9 10.66 -6.69 25.52
CA PRO A 9 11.65 -7.57 26.12
C PRO A 9 11.02 -8.95 26.19
N ARG A 10 11.46 -9.84 25.30
CA ARG A 10 10.83 -11.15 25.10
C ARG A 10 10.98 -11.88 26.42
N ALA A 11 9.87 -12.07 27.12
CA ALA A 11 9.79 -12.87 28.31
C ALA A 11 10.59 -14.16 28.10
N LEU A 12 11.25 -14.65 29.16
CA LEU A 12 11.97 -15.92 29.09
C LEU A 12 11.04 -17.02 28.57
N SER A 13 11.56 -17.86 27.67
CA SER A 13 10.83 -19.04 27.20
C SER A 13 10.57 -20.02 28.34
N GLY A 14 9.68 -21.00 28.14
CA GLY A 14 9.44 -22.06 29.12
C GLY A 14 10.73 -22.79 29.51
N ASP A 15 11.57 -23.11 28.52
CA ASP A 15 12.86 -23.77 28.72
C ASP A 15 13.86 -22.88 29.45
N GLU A 16 13.90 -21.57 29.13
CA GLU A 16 14.76 -20.61 29.82
C GLU A 16 14.37 -20.46 31.29
N ARG A 17 13.07 -20.39 31.58
CA ARG A 17 12.55 -20.34 32.97
C ARG A 17 12.83 -21.64 33.72
N PHE A 18 12.64 -22.78 33.07
CA PHE A 18 12.97 -24.08 33.66
C PHE A 18 14.45 -24.15 34.01
N ALA A 19 15.34 -23.78 33.08
CA ALA A 19 16.78 -23.77 33.29
C ALA A 19 17.19 -22.85 34.45
N LEU A 20 16.57 -21.67 34.52
CA LEU A 20 16.79 -20.69 35.57
C LEU A 20 16.44 -21.25 36.97
N ILE A 21 15.25 -21.84 37.09
CA ILE A 21 14.75 -22.40 38.36
C ILE A 21 15.53 -23.65 38.78
N TYR A 22 15.90 -24.52 37.83
CA TYR A 22 16.46 -25.83 38.17
C TYR A 22 17.98 -25.81 38.35
N TYR A 23 18.69 -24.97 37.60
CA TYR A 23 20.16 -24.96 37.57
C TYR A 23 20.80 -23.66 38.06
N CYS A 24 20.05 -22.56 38.12
CA CYS A 24 20.62 -21.23 38.38
C CYS A 24 19.96 -20.46 39.52
N PHE A 25 19.12 -21.12 40.31
CA PHE A 25 18.33 -20.46 41.36
C PHE A 25 19.17 -19.87 42.49
N ASP A 26 20.30 -20.48 42.83
CA ASP A 26 21.09 -20.14 44.02
C ASP A 26 22.37 -19.33 43.73
N HIS A 27 22.46 -18.68 42.58
CA HIS A 27 23.56 -17.76 42.28
C HIS A 27 23.09 -16.55 41.48
N ALA A 28 23.98 -15.57 41.33
CA ALA A 28 23.65 -14.35 40.60
C ALA A 28 23.44 -14.63 39.10
N VAL A 29 22.23 -14.38 38.62
CA VAL A 29 21.77 -14.68 37.25
C VAL A 29 21.62 -13.43 36.40
N ALA A 30 21.52 -12.26 37.01
CA ALA A 30 21.36 -11.00 36.31
C ALA A 30 22.27 -9.94 36.89
N SER A 31 22.85 -9.11 36.03
CA SER A 31 23.42 -7.82 36.42
C SER A 31 22.61 -6.68 35.82
N CYS A 32 22.31 -5.68 36.65
CA CYS A 32 21.61 -4.47 36.21
C CYS A 32 22.62 -3.45 35.66
N ALA A 33 22.47 -3.05 34.39
CA ALA A 33 23.34 -2.06 33.77
C ALA A 33 23.23 -0.66 34.41
N THR A 34 22.10 -0.34 35.03
CA THR A 34 21.86 0.97 35.67
C THR A 34 22.38 0.99 37.11
N CYS A 35 22.06 -0.04 37.90
CA CYS A 35 22.40 -0.08 39.32
C CYS A 35 23.76 -0.75 39.59
N GLY A 36 24.32 -1.45 38.60
CA GLY A 36 25.58 -2.20 38.71
C GLY A 36 25.51 -3.46 39.58
N ARG A 37 24.38 -3.69 40.28
CA ARG A 37 24.19 -4.81 41.19
C ARG A 37 23.84 -6.09 40.44
N ALA A 38 24.33 -7.20 41.00
CA ALA A 38 23.99 -8.55 40.57
C ALA A 38 22.89 -9.12 41.47
N TYR A 39 21.97 -9.88 40.88
CA TYR A 39 20.79 -10.40 41.55
C TYR A 39 20.59 -11.89 41.27
N ARG A 40 20.11 -12.60 42.29
CA ARG A 40 19.54 -13.96 42.18
C ARG A 40 18.10 -13.89 41.69
N GLU A 41 17.58 -15.01 41.18
CA GLU A 41 16.21 -15.06 40.68
C GLU A 41 15.18 -14.65 41.74
N ILE A 42 15.34 -15.11 42.98
CA ILE A 42 14.44 -14.77 44.10
C ILE A 42 14.44 -13.29 44.49
N GLU A 43 15.46 -12.54 44.07
CA GLU A 43 15.62 -11.13 44.41
C GLU A 43 14.94 -10.23 43.38
N LEU A 44 14.51 -10.78 42.24
CA LEU A 44 13.92 -9.99 41.15
C LEU A 44 12.44 -9.70 41.38
N VAL A 45 12.02 -8.53 40.91
CA VAL A 45 10.64 -8.06 41.05
C VAL A 45 9.80 -8.50 39.86
N THR A 46 8.60 -9.01 40.16
CA THR A 46 7.54 -9.24 39.17
C THR A 46 6.48 -8.14 39.25
N ASP A 47 6.18 -7.53 38.12
CA ASP A 47 5.03 -6.66 37.92
C ASP A 47 3.88 -7.47 37.31
N TYR A 48 2.90 -7.79 38.16
CA TYR A 48 1.71 -8.54 37.77
C TYR A 48 0.78 -7.76 36.82
N VAL A 49 0.84 -6.43 36.79
CA VAL A 49 -0.02 -5.59 35.96
C VAL A 49 0.49 -5.54 34.53
N SER A 50 1.80 -5.36 34.34
CA SER A 50 2.42 -5.36 33.02
C SER A 50 2.88 -6.74 32.53
N GLY A 51 2.80 -7.76 33.40
CA GLY A 51 3.22 -9.13 33.09
C GLY A 51 4.74 -9.32 32.98
N ARG A 52 5.53 -8.36 33.47
CA ARG A 52 7.01 -8.42 33.43
C ARG A 52 7.54 -9.05 34.70
N THR A 53 8.33 -10.11 34.59
CA THR A 53 8.66 -10.95 35.75
C THR A 53 10.08 -10.77 36.31
N HIS A 54 11.00 -10.13 35.59
CA HIS A 54 12.42 -10.08 35.96
C HIS A 54 12.95 -8.64 36.03
N LEU A 55 12.37 -7.83 36.92
CA LEU A 55 12.71 -6.42 37.07
C LEU A 55 13.74 -6.21 38.18
N CYS A 56 14.62 -5.22 38.00
CA CYS A 56 15.53 -4.76 39.05
C CYS A 56 14.73 -4.19 40.25
N PRO A 57 15.04 -4.57 41.50
CA PRO A 57 14.35 -4.02 42.69
C PRO A 57 14.51 -2.51 42.84
N ASP A 58 15.68 -1.98 42.48
CA ASP A 58 16.03 -0.58 42.72
C ASP A 58 15.50 0.35 41.61
N CYS A 59 15.81 0.05 40.34
CA CYS A 59 15.47 0.93 39.21
C CYS A 59 14.30 0.42 38.34
N ARG A 60 13.76 -0.77 38.63
CA ARG A 60 12.73 -1.46 37.82
C ARG A 60 13.09 -1.69 36.35
N GLY A 61 14.36 -1.60 35.99
CA GLY A 61 14.85 -1.99 34.66
C GLY A 61 14.61 -3.47 34.39
N ASP A 62 14.24 -3.82 33.16
CA ASP A 62 14.02 -5.22 32.75
C ASP A 62 15.36 -5.95 32.57
N LEU A 63 15.56 -7.02 33.34
CA LEU A 63 16.79 -7.80 33.36
C LEU A 63 16.70 -9.09 32.54
N THR A 64 15.64 -9.30 31.78
CA THR A 64 15.39 -10.53 31.02
C THR A 64 16.54 -10.88 30.05
N GLU A 65 17.13 -9.89 29.36
CA GLU A 65 18.27 -10.16 28.47
C GLU A 65 19.56 -10.46 29.24
N SER A 66 19.72 -9.87 30.43
CA SER A 66 20.85 -10.17 31.33
C SER A 66 20.79 -11.63 31.80
N ILE A 67 19.60 -12.08 32.22
CA ILE A 67 19.35 -13.49 32.58
C ILE A 67 19.60 -14.41 31.39
N ARG A 68 19.09 -14.06 30.20
CA ARG A 68 19.30 -14.85 29.00
C ARG A 68 20.79 -15.00 28.66
N ALA A 69 21.56 -13.92 28.77
CA ALA A 69 23.01 -13.96 28.57
C ALA A 69 23.69 -14.90 29.59
N HIS A 70 23.27 -14.84 30.85
CA HIS A 70 23.74 -15.76 31.89
C HIS A 70 23.45 -17.23 31.53
N LEU A 71 22.21 -17.58 31.19
CA LEU A 71 21.82 -18.97 30.87
C LEU A 71 22.67 -19.57 29.74
N TYR A 72 23.06 -18.77 28.74
CA TYR A 72 23.90 -19.27 27.66
C TYR A 72 25.38 -19.42 28.04
N ALA A 73 25.86 -18.74 29.08
CA ALA A 73 27.25 -18.73 29.51
C ALA A 73 27.51 -19.50 30.82
N CYS A 74 26.47 -19.87 31.56
CA CYS A 74 26.62 -20.41 32.92
C CYS A 74 27.22 -21.82 32.92
N ALA A 75 28.35 -21.98 33.61
CA ALA A 75 29.04 -23.26 33.73
C ALA A 75 28.24 -24.33 34.51
N MET A 76 27.28 -23.90 35.36
CA MET A 76 26.40 -24.81 36.12
C MET A 76 25.32 -25.48 35.26
N LEU A 77 25.04 -24.92 34.08
CA LEU A 77 24.11 -25.51 33.12
C LEU A 77 24.83 -26.63 32.33
N PRO A 78 24.22 -27.83 32.22
CA PRO A 78 24.78 -28.91 31.42
C PRO A 78 25.11 -28.45 30.00
N GLU A 79 26.28 -28.84 29.49
CA GLU A 79 26.78 -28.41 28.18
C GLU A 79 25.77 -28.68 27.06
N GLU A 80 25.10 -29.83 27.09
CA GLU A 80 24.08 -30.18 26.10
C GLU A 80 22.90 -29.21 26.09
N VAL A 81 22.45 -28.75 27.27
CA VAL A 81 21.36 -27.76 27.37
C VAL A 81 21.82 -26.41 26.81
N ARG A 82 23.05 -25.98 27.13
CA ARG A 82 23.62 -24.74 26.59
C ARG A 82 23.77 -24.79 25.06
N ARG A 83 24.28 -25.90 24.53
CA ARG A 83 24.46 -26.11 23.09
C ARG A 83 23.12 -26.11 22.35
N ARG A 84 22.13 -26.85 22.84
CA ARG A 84 20.78 -26.88 22.24
C ARG A 84 20.14 -25.50 22.23
N ALA A 85 20.22 -24.76 23.33
CA ALA A 85 19.67 -23.41 23.42
C ALA A 85 20.32 -22.43 22.41
N ARG A 86 21.64 -22.50 22.22
CA ARG A 86 22.36 -21.70 21.20
C ARG A 86 21.90 -22.05 19.78
N VAL A 87 21.83 -23.34 19.46
CA VAL A 87 21.37 -23.80 18.14
C VAL A 87 19.96 -23.31 17.84
N VAL A 88 19.04 -23.41 18.81
CA VAL A 88 17.66 -22.91 18.66
C VAL A 88 17.64 -21.41 18.39
N ARG A 89 18.41 -20.61 19.15
CA ARG A 89 18.48 -19.15 18.96
C ARG A 89 19.04 -18.76 17.60
N GLU A 90 20.15 -19.36 17.19
CA GLU A 90 20.79 -19.10 15.90
C GLU A 90 19.87 -19.48 14.74
N THR A 91 19.17 -20.62 14.86
CA THR A 91 18.19 -21.07 13.88
C THR A 91 17.01 -20.09 13.80
N ALA A 92 16.47 -19.68 14.95
CA ALA A 92 15.38 -18.70 15.01
C ALA A 92 15.80 -17.36 14.40
N GLN A 93 17.00 -16.85 14.70
CA GLN A 93 17.53 -15.62 14.10
C GLN A 93 17.66 -15.74 12.59
N ARG A 94 18.13 -16.89 12.09
CA ARG A 94 18.23 -17.16 10.66
C ARG A 94 16.86 -17.18 9.99
N LEU A 95 15.88 -17.86 10.60
CA LEU A 95 14.50 -17.92 10.08
C LEU A 95 13.84 -16.55 10.07
N VAL A 96 14.02 -15.74 11.11
CA VAL A 96 13.52 -14.37 11.16
C VAL A 96 14.15 -13.54 10.02
N LYS A 97 15.46 -13.64 9.81
CA LYS A 97 16.13 -12.96 8.70
C LYS A 97 15.59 -13.41 7.34
N GLN A 98 15.41 -14.71 7.14
CA GLN A 98 14.84 -15.27 5.91
C GLN A 98 13.39 -14.80 5.70
N SER A 99 12.59 -14.73 6.76
CA SER A 99 11.22 -14.22 6.70
C SER A 99 11.17 -12.76 6.25
N HIS A 100 12.03 -11.90 6.79
CA HIS A 100 12.12 -10.51 6.34
C HIS A 100 12.53 -10.43 4.87
N GLN A 101 13.54 -11.19 4.45
CA GLN A 101 13.97 -11.23 3.06
C GLN A 101 12.87 -11.70 2.10
N LEU A 102 12.02 -12.63 2.52
CA LEU A 102 10.87 -13.07 1.73
C LEU A 102 9.78 -12.00 1.65
N ALA A 103 9.50 -11.30 2.75
CA ALA A 103 8.56 -10.19 2.76
C ALA A 103 9.03 -9.05 1.83
N ASP A 104 10.29 -8.63 1.94
CA ASP A 104 10.87 -7.59 1.08
C ASP A 104 10.77 -7.97 -0.40
N ARG A 105 11.02 -9.25 -0.74
CA ARG A 105 10.89 -9.76 -2.11
C ARG A 105 9.44 -9.76 -2.60
N ALA A 106 8.50 -10.18 -1.76
CA ALA A 106 7.08 -10.16 -2.09
C ALA A 106 6.61 -8.73 -2.37
N ASP A 107 7.05 -7.76 -1.56
CA ASP A 107 6.73 -6.34 -1.72
C ASP A 107 7.26 -5.74 -3.02
N VAL A 108 8.46 -6.15 -3.45
CA VAL A 108 9.00 -5.75 -4.76
C VAL A 108 8.18 -6.34 -5.90
N LEU A 109 7.90 -7.64 -5.85
CA LEU A 109 7.09 -8.32 -6.88
C LEU A 109 5.68 -7.73 -6.99
N MET A 110 5.05 -7.39 -5.87
CA MET A 110 3.74 -6.74 -5.87
C MET A 110 3.77 -5.39 -6.60
N ARG A 111 4.79 -4.56 -6.36
CA ARG A 111 4.97 -3.29 -7.08
C ARG A 111 5.21 -3.51 -8.58
N GLU A 112 5.96 -4.54 -8.95
CA GLU A 112 6.17 -4.89 -10.36
C GLU A 112 4.86 -5.33 -11.04
N VAL A 113 4.04 -6.12 -10.35
CA VAL A 113 2.70 -6.50 -10.81
C VAL A 113 1.81 -5.27 -10.98
N GLU A 114 1.80 -4.35 -10.00
CA GLU A 114 1.02 -3.10 -10.11
C GLU A 114 1.43 -2.26 -11.32
N VAL A 115 2.74 -2.11 -11.57
CA VAL A 115 3.25 -1.38 -12.73
C VAL A 115 2.88 -2.07 -14.04
N THR A 116 2.99 -3.40 -14.12
CA THR A 116 2.63 -4.14 -15.33
C THR A 116 1.13 -4.09 -15.60
N VAL A 117 0.29 -4.19 -14.57
CA VAL A 117 -1.17 -4.03 -14.67
C VAL A 117 -1.53 -2.60 -15.10
N ALA A 118 -0.88 -1.57 -14.55
CA ALA A 118 -1.12 -0.19 -14.95
C ALA A 118 -0.76 0.04 -16.42
N LYS A 119 0.39 -0.47 -16.88
CA LYS A 119 0.79 -0.42 -18.30
C LYS A 119 -0.21 -1.15 -19.19
N LEU A 120 -0.67 -2.32 -18.77
CA LEU A 120 -1.66 -3.09 -19.52
C LEU A 120 -2.96 -2.29 -19.66
N ARG A 121 -3.52 -1.79 -18.56
CA ARG A 121 -4.74 -0.95 -18.57
C ARG A 121 -4.59 0.26 -19.49
N GLU A 122 -3.43 0.90 -19.46
CA GLU A 122 -3.12 2.02 -20.33
C GLU A 122 -3.08 1.63 -21.83
N THR A 123 -2.49 0.47 -22.16
CA THR A 123 -2.54 -0.03 -23.55
C THR A 123 -3.96 -0.37 -24.00
N TRP A 124 -4.79 -0.93 -23.12
CA TRP A 124 -6.20 -1.19 -23.44
C TRP A 124 -6.97 0.10 -23.67
N ARG A 125 -6.83 1.12 -22.81
CA ARG A 125 -7.47 2.44 -23.02
C ARG A 125 -7.10 3.06 -24.36
N ARG A 126 -5.81 3.05 -24.72
CA ARG A 126 -5.35 3.52 -26.05
C ARG A 126 -5.86 2.68 -27.20
N SER A 127 -6.14 1.39 -26.99
CA SER A 127 -6.70 0.53 -28.03
C SER A 127 -8.21 0.73 -28.18
N GLU A 128 -8.95 0.92 -27.09
CA GLU A 128 -10.39 1.21 -27.12
C GLU A 128 -10.67 2.59 -27.74
N SER A 129 -9.81 3.59 -27.47
CA SER A 129 -9.91 4.90 -28.15
C SER A 129 -9.50 4.86 -29.62
N ARG A 130 -8.79 3.80 -30.06
CA ARG A 130 -8.39 3.56 -31.46
C ARG A 130 -9.29 2.57 -32.21
N ASP A 131 -10.14 1.82 -31.51
CA ASP A 131 -11.13 0.94 -32.12
C ASP A 131 -12.37 1.77 -32.51
N PRO A 132 -12.65 1.92 -33.83
CA PRO A 132 -13.73 2.76 -34.30
C PRO A 132 -15.12 2.27 -33.83
N ASP A 133 -15.32 0.97 -33.62
CA ASP A 133 -16.61 0.44 -33.17
C ASP A 133 -16.82 0.65 -31.66
N ALA A 134 -15.75 0.54 -30.86
CA ALA A 134 -15.79 0.85 -29.44
C ALA A 134 -16.01 2.35 -29.19
N LEU A 135 -15.32 3.21 -29.94
CA LEU A 135 -15.51 4.66 -29.88
C LEU A 135 -16.94 5.06 -30.26
N ARG A 136 -17.53 4.40 -31.27
CA ARG A 136 -18.92 4.61 -31.68
C ARG A 136 -19.91 4.27 -30.58
N LEU A 137 -19.68 3.18 -29.84
CA LEU A 137 -20.51 2.79 -28.69
C LEU A 137 -20.39 3.81 -27.54
N LEU A 138 -19.17 4.27 -27.22
CA LEU A 138 -18.93 5.29 -26.20
C LEU A 138 -19.65 6.60 -26.52
N VAL A 139 -19.57 7.07 -27.76
CA VAL A 139 -20.28 8.26 -28.23
C VAL A 139 -21.79 8.11 -28.06
N ARG A 140 -22.38 6.96 -28.44
CA ARG A 140 -23.81 6.67 -28.25
C ARG A 140 -24.22 6.69 -26.78
N LEU A 141 -23.44 6.06 -25.90
CA LEU A 141 -23.68 6.06 -24.46
C LEU A 141 -23.67 7.48 -23.89
N LYS A 142 -22.65 8.28 -24.24
CA LYS A 142 -22.53 9.67 -23.76
C LYS A 142 -23.62 10.59 -24.30
N LEU A 143 -24.12 10.34 -25.51
CA LEU A 143 -25.30 11.03 -26.06
C LEU A 143 -26.58 10.68 -25.28
N ALA A 144 -26.77 9.41 -24.92
CA ALA A 144 -27.91 8.94 -24.13
C ALA A 144 -27.89 9.54 -22.70
N ASP A 145 -26.72 9.60 -22.07
CA ASP A 145 -26.50 10.17 -20.73
C ASP A 145 -26.44 11.70 -20.71
N ARG A 146 -26.65 12.37 -21.86
CA ARG A 146 -26.56 13.83 -22.04
C ARG A 146 -25.20 14.45 -21.69
N ARG A 147 -24.15 13.64 -21.59
CA ARG A 147 -22.76 14.11 -21.42
C ARG A 147 -22.19 14.69 -22.71
N LEU A 148 -22.69 14.23 -23.86
CA LEU A 148 -22.46 14.85 -25.16
C LEU A 148 -23.75 15.53 -25.65
N PRO A 149 -23.65 16.75 -26.18
CA PRO A 149 -24.82 17.45 -26.68
C PRO A 149 -25.26 16.86 -28.02
N HIS A 150 -26.56 16.93 -28.31
CA HIS A 150 -27.12 16.53 -29.61
C HIS A 150 -28.01 17.62 -30.23
N GLU A 151 -28.53 18.55 -29.45
CA GLU A 151 -29.41 19.64 -29.88
C GLU A 151 -28.71 21.00 -29.78
N ASN A 152 -29.26 22.01 -30.48
CA ASN A 152 -28.79 23.40 -30.42
C ASN A 152 -27.29 23.62 -30.75
N ILE A 153 -26.74 22.73 -31.59
CA ILE A 153 -25.36 22.81 -32.08
C ILE A 153 -25.28 23.82 -33.24
N PRO A 154 -24.36 24.80 -33.21
CA PRO A 154 -24.19 25.75 -34.30
C PRO A 154 -23.72 25.06 -35.59
N PRO A 155 -24.03 25.64 -36.76
CA PRO A 155 -23.64 25.07 -38.06
C PRO A 155 -22.14 25.16 -38.33
N THR A 156 -21.45 26.12 -37.70
CA THR A 156 -20.01 26.31 -37.81
C THR A 156 -19.35 25.95 -36.49
N ILE A 157 -18.35 25.07 -36.55
CA ILE A 157 -17.60 24.60 -35.39
C ILE A 157 -16.14 25.00 -35.61
N SER A 158 -15.54 25.62 -34.60
CA SER A 158 -14.16 26.10 -34.66
C SER A 158 -13.19 24.96 -34.38
N GLY A 159 -12.06 25.00 -35.10
CA GLY A 159 -10.91 24.13 -34.85
C GLY A 159 -9.70 24.96 -34.42
N GLU A 160 -8.94 24.47 -33.45
CA GLU A 160 -7.71 25.08 -32.95
C GLU A 160 -6.67 23.99 -32.61
N PRO A 161 -5.37 24.32 -32.49
CA PRO A 161 -4.39 23.37 -31.97
C PRO A 161 -4.76 22.92 -30.56
N GLY A 162 -4.56 21.64 -30.24
CA GLY A 162 -4.81 21.14 -28.89
C GLY A 162 -4.05 21.92 -27.82
N ASP A 163 -4.62 21.97 -26.62
CA ASP A 163 -4.03 22.66 -25.47
C ASP A 163 -3.76 21.68 -24.31
N GLY A 164 -3.90 20.37 -24.54
CA GLY A 164 -3.84 19.34 -23.51
C GLY A 164 -5.19 19.07 -22.82
N SER A 165 -6.29 19.66 -23.30
CA SER A 165 -7.63 19.35 -22.80
C SER A 165 -8.02 17.88 -23.04
N ILE A 166 -8.95 17.39 -22.23
CA ILE A 166 -9.49 16.03 -22.33
C ILE A 166 -10.62 16.02 -23.36
N CYS A 167 -10.52 15.17 -24.38
CA CYS A 167 -11.54 14.97 -25.41
C CYS A 167 -12.86 14.47 -24.80
N GLY A 168 -13.96 15.18 -25.04
CA GLY A 168 -15.28 14.81 -24.52
C GLY A 168 -15.84 13.48 -25.02
N ALA A 169 -15.33 12.95 -26.15
CA ALA A 169 -15.76 11.67 -26.71
C ALA A 169 -14.98 10.47 -26.14
N CYS A 170 -13.66 10.46 -26.27
CA CYS A 170 -12.82 9.31 -25.89
C CYS A 170 -12.15 9.44 -24.52
N ASP A 171 -12.29 10.58 -23.83
CA ASP A 171 -11.66 10.89 -22.54
C ASP A 171 -10.12 10.88 -22.57
N GLU A 172 -9.50 10.93 -23.76
CA GLU A 172 -8.05 11.05 -23.94
C GLU A 172 -7.64 12.52 -24.14
N VAL A 173 -6.38 12.82 -23.84
CA VAL A 173 -5.81 14.16 -24.02
C VAL A 173 -5.74 14.51 -25.51
N VAL A 174 -6.11 15.74 -25.87
CA VAL A 174 -5.88 16.33 -27.19
C VAL A 174 -4.52 17.04 -27.17
N PRO A 175 -3.46 16.45 -27.74
CA PRO A 175 -2.13 17.04 -27.69
C PRO A 175 -2.03 18.27 -28.59
N ALA A 176 -1.10 19.19 -28.29
CA ALA A 176 -0.91 20.41 -29.08
C ALA A 176 -0.50 20.20 -30.54
N SER A 177 -0.08 18.97 -30.88
CA SER A 177 0.20 18.56 -32.25
C SER A 177 -1.04 18.16 -33.05
N GLU A 178 -2.21 18.03 -32.43
CA GLU A 178 -3.45 17.57 -33.06
C GLU A 178 -4.50 18.68 -33.14
N LEU A 179 -5.40 18.57 -34.13
CA LEU A 179 -6.51 19.50 -34.31
C LEU A 179 -7.63 19.20 -33.30
N MET A 180 -7.93 20.19 -32.47
CA MET A 180 -9.01 20.18 -31.50
C MET A 180 -10.24 20.88 -32.06
N MET A 181 -11.39 20.19 -32.04
CA MET A 181 -12.69 20.71 -32.43
C MET A 181 -13.46 21.14 -31.18
N MET A 182 -13.99 22.37 -31.17
CA MET A 182 -14.65 22.95 -30.01
C MET A 182 -16.17 22.96 -30.16
N VAL A 183 -16.85 21.99 -29.54
CA VAL A 183 -18.31 21.88 -29.60
C VAL A 183 -18.93 22.77 -28.53
N THR A 184 -19.69 23.77 -28.96
CA THR A 184 -20.49 24.64 -28.08
C THR A 184 -21.97 24.37 -28.27
N THR A 185 -22.74 24.44 -27.19
CA THR A 185 -24.21 24.42 -27.26
C THR A 185 -24.74 25.84 -27.18
N SER A 186 -25.65 26.19 -28.09
CA SER A 186 -26.40 27.44 -28.00
C SER A 186 -27.35 27.34 -26.80
N ALA A 187 -27.06 28.06 -25.71
CA ALA A 187 -27.91 28.06 -24.53
C ALA A 187 -29.34 28.55 -24.88
N PRO A 188 -30.42 27.94 -24.32
CA PRO A 188 -31.72 28.59 -24.34
C PRO A 188 -31.61 29.93 -23.59
N ARG A 189 -32.41 30.93 -24.02
CA ARG A 189 -32.34 32.34 -23.58
C ARG A 189 -32.53 32.57 -22.06
N SER A 190 -32.63 31.53 -21.24
CA SER A 190 -32.99 31.56 -19.81
C SER A 190 -32.00 30.87 -18.87
N SER A 191 -30.85 30.38 -19.32
CA SER A 191 -29.83 29.78 -18.44
C SER A 191 -28.66 30.73 -18.20
N THR A 192 -28.28 30.90 -16.93
CA THR A 192 -27.14 31.70 -16.47
C THR A 192 -25.85 31.30 -17.20
N ALA A 193 -25.02 32.28 -17.53
CA ALA A 193 -23.88 32.20 -18.45
C ALA A 193 -22.72 31.24 -18.06
N ASP A 194 -22.90 30.40 -17.04
CA ASP A 194 -21.85 29.55 -16.45
C ASP A 194 -21.79 28.13 -17.07
N ASP A 195 -22.77 27.76 -17.91
CA ASP A 195 -22.99 26.37 -18.36
C ASP A 195 -22.53 26.06 -19.81
N ALA A 196 -22.00 27.05 -20.53
CA ALA A 196 -21.59 26.91 -21.94
C ALA A 196 -20.07 26.73 -22.09
N ARG A 197 -19.47 25.81 -21.32
CA ARG A 197 -18.06 25.48 -21.56
C ARG A 197 -17.94 24.67 -22.86
N PRO A 198 -17.09 25.08 -23.81
CA PRO A 198 -16.87 24.32 -25.02
C PRO A 198 -16.34 22.92 -24.67
N ILE A 199 -16.86 21.91 -25.35
CA ILE A 199 -16.42 20.52 -25.22
C ILE A 199 -15.34 20.28 -26.29
N PRO A 200 -14.07 20.14 -25.89
CA PRO A 200 -12.99 19.86 -26.83
C PRO A 200 -13.07 18.41 -27.30
N MET A 201 -12.78 18.17 -28.57
CA MET A 201 -12.76 16.83 -29.17
C MET A 201 -11.62 16.71 -30.17
N HIS A 202 -11.03 15.52 -30.32
CA HIS A 202 -10.19 15.23 -31.51
C HIS A 202 -11.02 15.37 -32.79
N ALA A 203 -10.39 15.72 -33.92
CA ALA A 203 -11.07 15.80 -35.21
C ALA A 203 -11.85 14.52 -35.57
N ASP A 204 -11.23 13.35 -35.44
CA ASP A 204 -11.87 12.05 -35.76
C ASP A 204 -13.04 11.73 -34.79
N CYS A 205 -12.85 12.05 -33.51
CA CYS A 205 -13.89 11.91 -32.48
C CYS A 205 -15.10 12.81 -32.76
N PHE A 206 -14.83 14.03 -33.24
CA PHE A 206 -15.85 15.00 -33.63
C PHE A 206 -16.65 14.51 -34.83
N GLU A 207 -16.01 13.97 -35.87
CA GLU A 207 -16.70 13.42 -37.04
C GLU A 207 -17.64 12.27 -36.65
N LEU A 208 -17.17 11.35 -35.80
CA LEU A 208 -17.99 10.23 -35.34
C LEU A 208 -19.17 10.68 -34.49
N TRP A 209 -18.96 11.61 -33.55
CA TRP A 209 -20.04 12.24 -32.79
C TRP A 209 -21.04 12.96 -33.70
N ASN A 210 -20.56 13.65 -34.73
CA ASN A 210 -21.41 14.35 -35.68
C ASN A 210 -22.30 13.38 -36.46
N LEU A 211 -21.78 12.22 -36.87
CA LEU A 211 -22.59 11.16 -37.48
C LEU A 211 -23.62 10.60 -36.50
N GLU A 212 -23.19 10.23 -35.30
CA GLU A 212 -24.08 9.59 -34.31
C GLU A 212 -25.17 10.51 -33.78
N ARG A 213 -24.91 11.80 -33.55
CA ARG A 213 -25.94 12.75 -33.12
C ARG A 213 -27.03 12.94 -34.19
N HIS A 214 -26.68 12.84 -35.47
CA HIS A 214 -27.67 12.90 -36.55
C HIS A 214 -28.55 11.66 -36.56
N HIS A 215 -27.96 10.46 -36.39
CA HIS A 215 -28.73 9.23 -36.21
C HIS A 215 -29.62 9.26 -34.95
N PHE A 216 -29.13 9.85 -33.86
CA PHE A 216 -29.89 10.00 -32.61
C PHE A 216 -31.12 10.91 -32.77
N LYS A 217 -31.04 11.95 -33.62
CA LYS A 217 -32.21 12.80 -33.96
C LYS A 217 -33.22 12.12 -34.86
N SER A 218 -32.78 11.27 -35.78
CA SER A 218 -33.66 10.59 -36.75
C SER A 218 -34.40 9.38 -36.17
N GLY A 219 -34.00 8.88 -35.00
CA GLY A 219 -34.57 7.72 -34.34
C GLY A 219 -35.60 8.00 -33.24
N ARG A 220 -36.07 9.25 -33.09
CA ARG A 220 -37.06 9.66 -32.09
C ARG A 220 -38.29 10.27 -32.76
#